data_AF-A0A222W082-F1
#
_entry.id   AF-A0A222W082-F1
#
_cell.length_a   1.000
_cell.length_b   1.000
_cell.length_c   1.000
_cell.angle_alpha   90.00
_cell.angle_beta   90.00
_cell.angle_gamma   90.00
#
_symmetry.space_group_name_H-M   'P 1'
#
loop_
_entity.id
_entity.type
_entity.pdbx_description
1 polymer ?
#
loop_
_entity_poly.entity_id
_entity_poly.type
_entity_poly.pdbx_seq_one_letter_code
_entity_poly.pdbx_strand_id
1 'polypeptide(L)'
;MMLFPDAAAWEAWLAGHHDSAAEAWLRIAKKNAPVTSVTIEQALDVALCFGWIDSNRKSLDEHYYLQRYSRRRKASPWSRINVARAERLIAEGRMRVPGFAEITAARREGRWGR
;
A
#
# COMPACT_ATOMS: atom_id res chain seq x y z
N MET A 1 4.96 -14.55 4.29
CA MET A 1 5.50 -13.19 4.46
C MET A 1 6.52 -12.96 3.34
N MET A 2 6.46 -11.82 2.68
CA MET A 2 7.22 -11.53 1.45
C MET A 2 8.24 -10.42 1.71
N LEU A 3 9.39 -10.48 1.08
CA LEU A 3 10.41 -9.44 1.13
C LEU A 3 10.57 -8.87 -0.28
N PHE A 4 10.41 -7.56 -0.42
CA PHE A 4 10.67 -6.86 -1.68
C PHE A 4 11.85 -5.92 -1.49
N PRO A 5 12.84 -5.91 -2.39
CA PRO A 5 14.01 -5.06 -2.26
C PRO A 5 13.67 -3.57 -2.44
N ASP A 6 12.64 -3.25 -3.22
CA ASP A 6 12.26 -1.88 -3.56
C ASP A 6 10.77 -1.77 -3.95
N ALA A 7 10.36 -0.53 -4.27
CA ALA A 7 9.00 -0.22 -4.71
C ALA A 7 8.61 -0.88 -6.04
N ALA A 8 9.56 -1.06 -6.97
CA ALA A 8 9.29 -1.61 -8.29
C ALA A 8 8.98 -3.12 -8.21
N ALA A 9 9.72 -3.86 -7.38
CA ALA A 9 9.45 -5.26 -7.12
C ALA A 9 8.08 -5.47 -6.45
N TRP A 10 7.70 -4.58 -5.53
CA TRP A 10 6.38 -4.60 -4.91
C TRP A 10 5.26 -4.24 -5.90
N GLU A 11 5.48 -3.23 -6.75
CA GLU A 11 4.55 -2.85 -7.81
C GLU A 11 4.31 -3.98 -8.81
N ALA A 12 5.38 -4.66 -9.24
CA ALA A 12 5.27 -5.82 -10.13
C ALA A 12 4.43 -6.94 -9.50
N TRP A 13 4.59 -7.19 -8.20
CA TRP A 13 3.76 -8.16 -7.51
C TRP A 13 2.28 -7.75 -7.48
N LEU A 14 1.97 -6.49 -7.12
CA LEU A 14 0.60 -6.01 -7.10
C LEU A 14 -0.04 -6.01 -8.50
N ALA A 15 0.71 -5.68 -9.55
CA ALA A 15 0.20 -5.73 -10.92
C ALA A 15 -0.39 -7.11 -11.26
N GLY A 16 0.25 -8.20 -10.83
CA GLY A 16 -0.23 -9.57 -11.06
C GLY A 16 -1.22 -10.12 -10.01
N HIS A 17 -1.29 -9.53 -8.81
CA HIS A 17 -1.99 -10.15 -7.67
C HIS A 17 -3.04 -9.27 -6.99
N HIS A 18 -3.15 -7.98 -7.34
CA HIS A 18 -4.07 -7.06 -6.65
C HIS A 18 -5.53 -7.51 -6.67
N ASP A 19 -5.94 -8.28 -7.69
CA ASP A 19 -7.31 -8.78 -7.86
C ASP A 19 -7.54 -10.26 -7.46
N SER A 20 -6.48 -11.03 -7.18
CA SER A 20 -6.59 -12.42 -6.73
C SER A 20 -6.20 -12.61 -5.26
N ALA A 21 -5.23 -11.82 -4.77
CA ALA A 21 -4.80 -11.88 -3.38
C ALA A 21 -5.75 -11.10 -2.46
N ALA A 22 -6.02 -11.67 -1.29
CA ALA A 22 -6.79 -11.00 -0.23
C ALA A 22 -5.92 -10.00 0.56
N GLU A 23 -4.67 -10.37 0.81
CA GLU A 23 -3.70 -9.56 1.55
C GLU A 23 -2.25 -9.97 1.25
N ALA A 24 -1.32 -9.12 1.66
CA ALA A 24 0.12 -9.31 1.57
C ALA A 24 0.76 -8.89 2.90
N TRP A 25 1.60 -9.75 3.46
CA TRP A 25 2.42 -9.44 4.63
C TRP A 25 3.86 -9.20 4.18
N LEU A 26 4.29 -7.95 4.22
CA LEU A 26 5.63 -7.54 3.84
C LEU A 26 6.56 -7.56 5.05
N ARG A 27 7.75 -8.13 4.88
CA ARG A 27 8.90 -7.96 5.77
C ARG A 27 9.54 -6.62 5.45
N ILE A 28 9.52 -5.72 6.42
CA ILE A 28 10.16 -4.41 6.33
C ILE A 28 11.42 -4.41 7.17
N ALA A 29 12.54 -4.04 6.54
CA ALA A 29 13.84 -3.92 7.16
C ALA A 29 13.87 -2.78 8.18
N LYS A 30 14.42 -3.07 9.36
CA LYS A 30 14.84 -2.06 10.34
C LYS A 30 16.19 -1.47 9.90
N LYS A 31 16.59 -0.37 10.53
CA LYS A 31 17.82 0.37 10.21
C LYS A 31 19.09 -0.50 10.26
N ASN A 32 19.13 -1.52 11.12
CA ASN A 32 20.26 -2.43 11.33
C ASN A 32 20.09 -3.78 10.61
N ALA A 33 19.14 -3.90 9.67
CA ALA A 33 18.96 -5.14 8.94
C ALA A 33 20.15 -5.37 7.97
N PRO A 34 20.62 -6.63 7.81
CA PRO A 34 21.68 -6.94 6.85
C PRO A 34 21.22 -6.83 5.38
N VAL A 35 19.90 -6.88 5.15
CA VAL A 35 19.29 -6.74 3.82
C VAL A 35 18.24 -5.65 3.88
N THR A 36 18.29 -4.71 2.94
CA THR A 36 17.28 -3.64 2.81
C THR A 36 15.98 -4.18 2.22
N SER A 37 14.90 -3.44 2.45
CA SER A 37 13.60 -3.70 1.83
C SER A 37 13.02 -2.40 1.31
N VAL A 38 11.93 -2.52 0.54
CA VAL A 38 10.99 -1.42 0.33
C VAL A 38 10.62 -0.79 1.68
N THR A 39 10.56 0.54 1.73
CA THR A 39 10.12 1.25 2.93
C THR A 39 8.59 1.21 3.06
N ILE A 40 8.06 1.48 4.24
CA ILE A 40 6.60 1.57 4.44
C ILE A 40 5.98 2.68 3.61
N GLU A 41 6.68 3.80 3.41
CA GLU A 41 6.19 4.91 2.60
C GLU A 41 6.11 4.51 1.13
N GLN A 42 7.17 3.87 0.61
CA GLN A 42 7.20 3.35 -0.75
C GLN A 42 6.12 2.28 -0.96
N ALA A 43 5.99 1.34 -0.02
CA ALA A 43 5.02 0.25 -0.12
C ALA A 43 3.57 0.76 -0.03
N LEU A 44 3.31 1.77 0.82
CA LEU A 44 2.01 2.43 0.90
C LEU A 44 1.67 3.18 -0.38
N ASP A 45 2.60 3.96 -0.93
CA ASP A 45 2.36 4.69 -2.17
C ASP A 45 1.96 3.74 -3.30
N VAL A 46 2.73 2.65 -3.49
CA VAL A 46 2.38 1.61 -4.47
C VAL A 46 1.04 0.97 -4.12
N ALA A 47 0.77 0.63 -2.86
CA ALA A 47 -0.51 0.05 -2.47
C ALA A 47 -1.70 0.94 -2.85
N LEU A 48 -1.62 2.26 -2.60
CA LEU A 48 -2.65 3.21 -2.99
C LEU A 48 -2.88 3.24 -4.50
N CYS A 49 -1.82 3.13 -5.32
CA CYS A 49 -1.93 3.04 -6.77
C CYS A 49 -2.80 1.86 -7.24
N PHE A 50 -2.92 0.80 -6.44
CA PHE A 50 -3.73 -0.38 -6.72
C PHE A 50 -5.04 -0.47 -5.91
N GLY A 51 -5.41 0.58 -5.15
CA GLY A 51 -6.62 0.55 -4.29
C GLY A 51 -6.44 -0.29 -3.03
N TRP A 52 -5.20 -0.55 -2.63
CA TRP A 52 -4.81 -1.23 -1.40
C TRP A 52 -4.41 -0.22 -0.31
N ILE A 53 -4.33 -0.69 0.94
CA ILE A 53 -3.89 0.10 2.09
C ILE A 53 -3.11 -0.76 3.08
N ASP A 54 -2.21 -0.13 3.83
CA ASP A 54 -1.56 -0.75 4.97
C ASP A 54 -2.50 -0.87 6.18
N SER A 55 -2.14 -1.74 7.12
CA SER A 55 -2.87 -1.89 8.38
C SER A 55 -1.98 -2.41 9.50
N ASN A 56 -2.16 -3.67 9.92
CA ASN A 56 -1.50 -4.23 11.08
C ASN A 56 0.02 -4.27 10.90
N ARG A 57 0.72 -3.80 11.92
CA ARG A 57 2.16 -4.00 12.10
C ARG A 57 2.41 -5.05 13.17
N LYS A 58 3.40 -5.92 12.97
CA LYS A 58 3.85 -6.90 13.97
C LYS A 58 5.37 -6.94 14.00
N SER A 59 5.97 -7.12 15.18
CA SER A 59 7.39 -7.43 15.25
C SER A 59 7.65 -8.81 14.61
N LEU A 60 8.81 -8.98 13.97
CA LEU A 60 9.25 -10.29 13.47
C LEU A 60 10.48 -10.76 14.25
N ASP A 61 11.58 -10.02 14.14
CA ASP A 61 12.88 -10.37 14.73
C ASP A 61 13.72 -9.11 14.98
N GLU A 62 15.02 -9.24 15.27
CA GLU A 62 15.94 -8.12 15.49
C GLU A 62 16.03 -7.16 14.29
N HIS A 63 15.90 -7.67 13.07
CA HIS A 63 16.18 -6.96 11.83
C HIS A 63 14.92 -6.55 11.05
N TYR A 64 13.78 -7.19 11.29
CA TYR A 64 12.57 -6.97 10.51
C TYR A 64 11.33 -6.78 11.38
N TYR A 65 10.34 -6.11 10.80
CA TYR A 65 8.95 -6.16 11.24
C TYR A 65 8.05 -6.52 10.05
N LEU A 66 6.83 -6.95 10.34
CA LEU A 66 5.82 -7.24 9.34
C LEU A 66 4.82 -6.09 9.23
N GLN A 67 4.47 -5.72 7.99
CA GLN A 67 3.40 -4.77 7.69
C GLN A 67 2.40 -5.44 6.74
N ARG A 68 1.12 -5.45 7.14
CA ARG A 68 0.03 -6.01 6.33
C ARG A 68 -0.49 -4.97 5.35
N TYR A 69 -0.68 -5.38 4.10
CA TYR A 69 -1.35 -4.63 3.04
C TYR A 69 -2.52 -5.45 2.51
N SER A 70 -3.65 -4.80 2.25
CA SER A 70 -4.83 -5.46 1.67
C SER A 70 -5.65 -4.46 0.88
N ARG A 71 -6.60 -4.94 0.07
CA ARG A 71 -7.61 -4.07 -0.53
C ARG A 71 -8.33 -3.25 0.53
N ARG A 72 -8.67 -2.01 0.18
CA ARG A 72 -9.49 -1.15 1.03
C ARG A 72 -10.88 -1.77 1.21
N ARG A 73 -11.37 -1.80 2.45
CA ARG A 73 -12.74 -2.24 2.73
C ARG A 73 -13.71 -1.12 2.38
N LYS A 74 -14.90 -1.49 1.91
CA LYS A 74 -15.95 -0.54 1.50
C LYS A 74 -16.30 0.52 2.55
N ALA A 75 -16.12 0.24 3.85
CA ALA A 75 -16.43 1.19 4.92
C ALA A 75 -15.22 2.04 5.40
N SER A 76 -14.01 1.80 4.88
CA SER A 76 -12.81 2.43 5.42
C SER A 76 -12.67 3.90 4.98
N PRO A 77 -12.57 4.86 5.93
CA PRO A 77 -12.41 6.27 5.60
C PRO A 77 -11.04 6.55 4.97
N TRP A 78 -10.98 7.57 4.13
CA TRP A 78 -9.74 8.10 3.58
C TRP A 78 -9.29 9.29 4.42
N SER A 79 -8.24 9.09 5.23
CA SER A 79 -7.61 10.18 5.97
C SER A 79 -7.07 11.25 5.03
N ARG A 80 -6.98 12.50 5.51
CA ARG A 80 -6.40 13.62 4.75
C ARG A 80 -5.00 13.33 4.21
N ILE A 81 -4.19 12.60 4.97
CA ILE A 81 -2.83 12.19 4.56
C ILE A 81 -2.89 11.26 3.35
N ASN A 82 -3.78 10.26 3.36
CA ASN A 82 -3.91 9.32 2.24
C ASN A 82 -4.56 9.96 1.01
N VAL A 83 -5.47 10.92 1.21
CA VAL A 83 -5.99 11.77 0.13
C VAL A 83 -4.85 12.55 -0.54
N ALA A 84 -4.04 13.27 0.24
CA ALA A 84 -2.91 14.03 -0.29
C ALA A 84 -1.89 13.14 -1.02
N ARG A 85 -1.60 11.94 -0.48
CA ARG A 85 -0.75 10.95 -1.15
C ARG A 85 -1.35 10.52 -2.49
N ALA A 86 -2.63 10.16 -2.52
CA ALA A 86 -3.29 9.73 -3.75
C ALA A 86 -3.33 10.86 -4.79
N GLU A 87 -3.61 12.10 -4.40
CA GLU A 87 -3.59 13.27 -5.29
C GLU A 87 -2.21 13.49 -5.89
N ARG A 88 -1.15 13.40 -5.08
CA ARG A 88 0.24 13.44 -5.58
C ARG A 88 0.52 12.30 -6.56
N LEU A 89 0.13 11.06 -6.24
CA LEU A 89 0.36 9.91 -7.11
C LEU A 89 -0.42 9.98 -8.43
N ILE A 90 -1.58 10.63 -8.43
CA ILE A 90 -2.33 10.96 -9.64
C ILE A 90 -1.57 12.00 -10.48
N ALA A 91 -1.10 13.08 -9.86
CA ALA A 91 -0.33 14.12 -10.54
C ALA A 91 0.99 13.59 -11.14
N GLU A 92 1.61 12.60 -10.48
CA GLU A 92 2.80 11.89 -10.97
C GLU A 92 2.49 10.83 -12.06
N GLY A 93 1.22 10.59 -12.40
CA GLY A 93 0.83 9.58 -13.39
C GLY A 93 1.03 8.13 -12.92
N ARG A 94 1.19 7.90 -11.61
CA ARG A 94 1.50 6.59 -11.02
C ARG A 94 0.25 5.77 -10.66
N MET A 95 -0.88 6.45 -10.45
CA MET A 95 -2.15 5.81 -10.09
C MET A 95 -2.59 4.83 -11.18
N ARG A 96 -3.00 3.61 -10.79
CA ARG A 96 -3.48 2.58 -11.73
C ARG A 96 -5.00 2.51 -11.72
N VAL A 97 -5.57 1.84 -12.72
CA VAL A 97 -7.03 1.62 -12.86
C VAL A 97 -7.71 1.18 -11.55
N PRO A 98 -7.23 0.14 -10.83
CA PRO A 98 -7.85 -0.26 -9.57
C PRO A 98 -7.77 0.81 -8.46
N GLY A 99 -6.70 1.60 -8.41
CA GLY A 99 -6.61 2.75 -7.50
C GLY A 99 -7.64 3.83 -7.83
N PHE A 100 -7.79 4.21 -9.11
CA PHE A 100 -8.83 5.15 -9.54
C PHE A 100 -10.24 4.65 -9.26
N ALA A 101 -10.49 3.35 -9.42
CA ALA A 101 -11.78 2.74 -9.10
C ALA A 101 -12.14 2.90 -7.62
N GLU A 102 -11.18 2.65 -6.71
CA GLU A 102 -11.40 2.83 -5.27
C GLU A 102 -11.54 4.31 -4.86
N ILE A 103 -10.80 5.23 -5.50
CA ILE A 103 -10.97 6.67 -5.28
C ILE A 103 -12.37 7.13 -5.70
N THR A 104 -12.83 6.69 -6.88
CA THR A 104 -14.18 7.00 -7.38
C THR A 104 -15.25 6.48 -6.43
N ALA A 105 -15.12 5.22 -5.97
CA ALA A 105 -16.03 4.63 -5.00
C ALA A 105 -16.03 5.42 -3.68
N ALA A 106 -14.85 5.80 -3.18
CA ALA A 106 -14.71 6.56 -1.94
C ALA A 106 -15.35 7.95 -2.01
N ARG A 107 -15.24 8.63 -3.14
CA ARG A 107 -15.90 9.93 -3.37
C ARG A 107 -17.42 9.78 -3.40
N ARG A 108 -17.94 8.81 -4.16
CA ARG A 108 -19.37 8.52 -4.25
C ARG A 108 -19.99 8.19 -2.88
N GLU A 109 -19.25 7.46 -2.05
CA GLU A 109 -19.71 6.98 -0.75
C GLU A 109 -19.39 7.93 0.41
N GLY A 110 -18.86 9.14 0.14
CA GLY A 110 -18.55 10.14 1.16
C GLY A 110 -17.40 9.75 2.11
N ARG A 111 -16.55 8.80 1.71
CA ARG A 111 -15.39 8.35 2.48
C ARG A 111 -14.14 9.20 2.25
N TRP A 112 -14.12 9.99 1.18
CA TRP A 112 -12.98 10.80 0.74
C TRP A 112 -12.73 12.02 1.65
N GLY A 113 -11.60 12.04 2.36
CA GLY A 113 -11.20 13.19 3.20
C GLY A 113 -11.95 13.32 4.53
N ARG A 114 -12.67 12.26 4.93
CA ARG A 114 -13.42 12.19 6.18
C ARG A 114 -12.50 12.00 7.39
#